data_AF-A0A915HFN7-F1
#
_entry.id   AF-A0A915HFN7-F1
#
_cell.length_a   1.000
_cell.length_b   1.000
_cell.length_c   1.000
_cell.angle_alpha   90.00
_cell.angle_beta   90.00
_cell.angle_gamma   90.00
#
_symmetry.space_group_name_H-M   'P 1'
#
loop_
_entity.id
_entity.type
_entity.pdbx_description
1 polymer ?
#
loop_
_entity_poly.entity_id
_entity_poly.type
_entity_poly.pdbx_seq_one_letter_code
_entity_poly.pdbx_strand_id
1 'polypeptide(L)'
;MHKLLYIEEHVKNYRPQILVMCGNPIVRPQMVDFVKSITKQKGLALLGHIVYQSPCSQYYKHLRNWRQEVYSWLRYRRTKAFYCPVSAPDLHTGLQTLLQTAGLGKLAPNIVLLGFKHNWMNANTESVAEYFHLIQ
;
A
#
# COMPACT_ATOMS: atom_id res chain seq x y z
N MET A 1 -4.31 14.32 15.29
CA MET A 1 -3.66 13.05 15.71
C MET A 1 -3.97 12.73 17.17
N HIS A 2 -3.55 13.55 18.14
CA HIS A 2 -3.72 13.27 19.59
C HIS A 2 -5.18 12.96 20.01
N LYS A 3 -6.18 13.67 19.47
CA LYS A 3 -7.60 13.43 19.78
C LYS A 3 -8.11 12.03 19.39
N LEU A 4 -7.55 11.39 18.35
CA LEU A 4 -7.98 10.06 17.92
C LEU A 4 -7.60 8.97 18.93
N LEU A 5 -6.50 9.16 19.67
CA LEU A 5 -6.03 8.19 20.66
C LEU A 5 -7.09 7.93 21.76
N TYR A 6 -7.86 8.94 22.12
CA TYR A 6 -8.84 8.88 23.21
C TYR A 6 -10.26 8.48 22.77
N ILE A 7 -10.51 8.26 21.47
CA ILE A 7 -11.82 7.81 20.97
C ILE A 7 -11.91 6.30 21.08
N GLU A 8 -12.78 5.75 21.92
CA GLU A 8 -12.96 4.29 22.00
C GLU A 8 -13.43 3.71 20.66
N GLU A 9 -12.75 2.67 20.19
CA GLU A 9 -13.21 1.91 19.03
C GLU A 9 -14.35 0.99 19.46
N HIS A 10 -15.55 1.26 18.96
CA HIS A 10 -16.71 0.39 19.16
C HIS A 10 -16.91 -0.49 17.92
N VAL A 11 -17.28 -1.75 18.12
CA VAL A 11 -17.48 -2.76 17.04
C VAL A 11 -18.44 -2.26 15.94
N LYS A 12 -19.40 -1.40 16.31
CA LYS A 12 -20.37 -0.80 15.38
C LYS A 12 -19.82 0.33 14.48
N ASN A 13 -18.57 0.76 14.68
CA ASN A 13 -17.96 1.91 13.99
C ASN A 13 -16.72 1.51 13.16
N TYR A 14 -16.77 0.36 12.49
CA TYR A 14 -15.67 -0.08 11.63
C TYR A 14 -15.41 0.94 10.49
N ARG A 15 -14.14 1.32 10.32
CA ARG A 15 -13.69 2.20 9.24
C ARG A 15 -12.63 1.48 8.40
N PRO A 16 -12.87 1.25 7.10
CA PRO A 16 -11.88 0.68 6.22
C PRO A 16 -10.64 1.58 6.12
N GLN A 17 -9.48 1.04 6.53
CA GLN A 17 -8.16 1.64 6.38
C GLN A 17 -7.30 0.68 5.57
N ILE A 18 -7.13 0.95 4.28
CA ILE A 18 -6.68 -0.06 3.32
C ILE A 18 -5.23 0.18 2.95
N LEU A 19 -4.37 -0.81 3.17
CA LEU A 19 -3.05 -0.92 2.57
C LEU A 19 -3.16 -1.68 1.24
N VAL A 20 -2.81 -1.03 0.15
CA VAL A 20 -2.96 -1.53 -1.22
C VAL A 20 -1.59 -1.92 -1.75
N MET A 21 -1.35 -3.21 -1.98
CA MET A 21 -0.11 -3.69 -2.60
C MET A 21 -0.17 -3.55 -4.13
N CYS A 22 -0.13 -2.30 -4.61
CA CYS A 22 -0.26 -2.00 -6.04
C CYS A 22 1.08 -1.87 -6.78
N GLY A 23 2.22 -1.79 -6.07
CA GLY A 23 3.48 -1.44 -6.72
C GLY A 23 3.42 0.01 -7.20
N ASN A 24 3.84 0.29 -8.44
CA ASN A 24 3.64 1.61 -9.05
C ASN A 24 2.14 1.86 -9.32
N PRO A 25 1.49 2.81 -8.60
CA PRO A 25 0.05 3.04 -8.72
C PRO A 25 -0.37 3.64 -10.07
N ILE A 26 0.56 4.28 -10.79
CA ILE A 26 0.30 4.85 -12.11
C ILE A 26 0.11 3.74 -13.15
N VAL A 27 0.83 2.62 -12.98
CA VAL A 27 0.76 1.45 -13.87
C VAL A 27 -0.48 0.60 -13.58
N ARG A 28 -0.99 0.60 -12.33
CA ARG A 28 -2.17 -0.16 -11.91
C ARG A 28 -3.29 0.76 -11.38
N PRO A 29 -3.82 1.67 -12.22
CA PRO A 29 -4.81 2.66 -11.81
C PRO A 29 -6.11 2.03 -11.29
N GLN A 30 -6.50 0.85 -11.81
CA GLN A 30 -7.76 0.21 -11.45
C GLN A 30 -7.82 -0.17 -9.96
N MET A 31 -6.69 -0.60 -9.38
CA MET A 31 -6.62 -0.92 -7.95
C MET A 31 -6.87 0.33 -7.08
N VAL A 32 -6.32 1.47 -7.51
CA VAL A 32 -6.50 2.75 -6.82
C VAL A 32 -7.96 3.21 -6.91
N ASP A 33 -8.60 3.05 -8.07
CA ASP A 33 -10.01 3.42 -8.26
C ASP A 33 -10.96 2.53 -7.46
N PHE A 34 -10.66 1.25 -7.38
CA PHE A 34 -11.42 0.31 -6.56
C PHE A 34 -11.35 0.70 -5.07
N VAL A 35 -10.16 0.99 -4.56
CA VAL A 35 -9.96 1.43 -3.17
C VAL A 35 -10.63 2.79 -2.92
N LYS A 36 -10.56 3.71 -3.88
CA LYS A 36 -11.28 4.99 -3.81
C LYS A 36 -12.79 4.79 -3.70
N SER A 37 -13.33 3.79 -4.39
CA SER A 37 -14.76 3.46 -4.38
C SER A 37 -15.19 2.86 -3.04
N ILE A 38 -14.37 1.98 -2.45
CA ILE A 38 -14.62 1.41 -1.12
C ILE A 38 -14.55 2.48 -0.03
N THR A 39 -13.45 3.25 0.00
CA THR A 39 -13.20 4.22 1.07
C THR A 39 -14.06 5.48 0.94
N LYS A 40 -14.65 5.73 -0.23
CA LYS A 40 -15.37 6.97 -0.60
C LYS A 40 -14.59 8.25 -0.22
N GLN A 41 -13.25 8.17 -0.21
CA GLN A 41 -12.35 9.23 0.25
C GLN A 41 -12.54 9.70 1.72
N LYS A 42 -13.17 8.87 2.56
CA LYS A 42 -13.40 9.13 4.00
C LYS A 42 -12.54 8.24 4.91
N GLY A 43 -11.95 7.17 4.38
CA GLY A 43 -11.02 6.29 5.07
C GLY A 43 -9.55 6.57 4.73
N LEU A 44 -8.65 5.79 5.34
CA LEU A 44 -7.23 5.79 5.01
C LEU A 44 -6.98 4.86 3.81
N ALA A 45 -6.22 5.33 2.82
CA ALA A 45 -5.72 4.51 1.73
C ALA A 45 -4.21 4.69 1.63
N LEU A 46 -3.46 3.61 1.80
CA LEU A 46 -2.00 3.56 1.68
C LEU A 46 -1.65 2.76 0.43
N LEU A 47 -0.84 3.33 -0.46
CA LEU A 47 -0.38 2.70 -1.69
C LEU A 47 1.01 2.14 -1.46
N GLY A 48 1.07 0.85 -1.12
CA GLY A 48 2.29 0.10 -0.88
C GLY A 48 3.03 -0.19 -2.19
N HIS A 49 4.33 0.13 -2.20
CA HIS A 49 5.22 -0.17 -3.32
C HIS A 49 6.52 -0.75 -2.79
N ILE A 50 6.74 -2.05 -3.01
CA ILE A 50 8.01 -2.69 -2.68
C ILE A 50 8.99 -2.46 -3.82
N VAL A 51 10.14 -1.87 -3.48
CA VAL A 51 11.23 -1.56 -4.40
C VAL A 51 12.37 -2.53 -4.12
N TYR A 52 12.65 -3.42 -5.07
CA TYR A 52 13.69 -4.44 -4.98
C TYR A 52 15.09 -3.86 -5.25
N GLN A 53 15.48 -2.82 -4.50
CA GLN A 53 16.77 -2.16 -4.62
C GLN A 53 17.27 -1.75 -3.23
N SER A 54 18.50 -2.14 -2.91
CA SER A 54 19.14 -1.74 -1.66
C SER A 54 19.25 -0.22 -1.53
N PRO A 55 19.03 0.35 -0.33
CA PRO A 55 19.08 1.80 -0.15
C PRO A 55 20.46 2.37 -0.47
N CYS A 56 20.49 3.30 -1.41
CA CYS A 56 21.69 4.05 -1.80
C CYS A 56 21.32 5.50 -2.19
N SER A 57 22.32 6.36 -2.38
CA SER A 57 22.07 7.77 -2.75
C SER A 57 21.21 7.92 -4.01
N GLN A 58 21.44 7.08 -5.02
CA GLN A 58 20.64 7.07 -6.25
C GLN A 58 19.21 6.62 -5.98
N TYR A 59 19.01 5.56 -5.19
CA TYR A 59 17.69 5.07 -4.78
C TYR A 59 16.86 6.18 -4.12
N TYR A 60 17.44 6.95 -3.17
CA TYR A 60 16.71 8.04 -2.51
C TYR A 60 16.31 9.18 -3.46
N LYS A 61 17.13 9.47 -4.48
CA LYS A 61 16.77 10.43 -5.54
C LYS A 61 15.59 9.91 -6.37
N HIS A 62 15.64 8.65 -6.81
CA HIS A 62 14.53 8.03 -7.57
C HIS A 62 13.23 7.99 -6.76
N LEU A 63 13.30 7.59 -5.49
CA LEU A 63 12.14 7.59 -4.60
C LEU A 63 11.49 8.98 -4.47
N ARG A 64 12.30 10.04 -4.36
CA ARG A 64 11.79 11.40 -4.26
C ARG A 64 11.04 11.78 -5.54
N ASN A 65 11.59 11.45 -6.70
CA ASN A 65 10.98 11.72 -8.00
C ASN A 65 9.65 10.95 -8.16
N TRP A 66 9.65 9.63 -7.91
CA TRP A 66 8.43 8.82 -7.94
C TRP A 66 7.38 9.35 -6.98
N ARG A 67 7.77 9.75 -5.77
CA ARG A 67 6.82 10.31 -4.80
C ARG A 67 6.16 11.58 -5.36
N GLN A 68 6.92 12.48 -5.96
CA GLN A 68 6.37 13.70 -6.57
C GLN A 68 5.43 13.38 -7.74
N GLU A 69 5.82 12.44 -8.60
CA GLU A 69 5.03 12.00 -9.75
C GLU A 69 3.70 11.37 -9.29
N VAL A 70 3.76 10.40 -8.37
CA VAL A 70 2.58 9.72 -7.81
C VAL A 70 1.64 10.71 -7.13
N TYR A 71 2.15 11.66 -6.32
CA TYR A 71 1.28 12.66 -5.70
C TYR A 71 0.67 13.63 -6.72
N SER A 72 1.39 13.98 -7.79
CA SER A 72 0.84 14.81 -8.86
C SER A 72 -0.28 14.07 -9.59
N TRP A 73 -0.06 12.79 -9.88
CA TRP A 73 -1.07 11.91 -10.46
C TRP A 73 -2.31 11.73 -9.55
N LEU A 74 -2.12 11.53 -8.24
CA LEU A 74 -3.22 11.44 -7.27
C LEU A 74 -4.05 12.73 -7.20
N ARG A 75 -3.39 13.90 -7.24
CA ARG A 75 -4.05 15.22 -7.28
C ARG A 75 -4.88 15.38 -8.54
N TYR A 76 -4.30 15.06 -9.71
CA TYR A 76 -5.01 15.09 -10.99
C TYR A 76 -6.28 14.23 -10.96
N ARG A 77 -6.19 13.02 -10.40
CA ARG A 77 -7.33 12.09 -10.27
C ARG A 77 -8.28 12.40 -9.11
N ARG A 78 -8.00 13.44 -8.31
CA ARG A 78 -8.75 13.79 -7.09
C ARG A 78 -8.91 12.58 -6.16
N THR A 79 -7.81 11.89 -5.90
CA THR A 79 -7.77 10.69 -5.06
C THR A 79 -6.98 10.96 -3.78
N LYS A 80 -7.60 10.71 -2.62
CA LYS A 80 -6.96 10.84 -1.31
C LYS A 80 -6.32 9.52 -0.90
N ALA A 81 -5.01 9.42 -1.06
CA ALA A 81 -4.21 8.27 -0.63
C ALA A 81 -2.77 8.73 -0.32
N PHE A 82 -2.06 7.95 0.48
CA PHE A 82 -0.64 8.16 0.78
C PHE A 82 0.20 7.14 0.03
N TYR A 83 1.32 7.57 -0.53
CA TYR A 83 2.27 6.68 -1.21
C TYR A 83 3.35 6.19 -0.24
N CYS A 84 3.48 4.87 -0.12
CA CYS A 84 4.33 4.19 0.87
C CYS A 84 5.33 3.25 0.16
N PRO A 85 6.44 3.78 -0.38
CA PRO A 85 7.50 2.96 -0.93
C PRO A 85 8.38 2.38 0.19
N VAL A 86 8.71 1.09 0.08
CA VAL A 86 9.61 0.37 1.00
C VAL A 86 10.64 -0.40 0.18
N SER A 87 11.90 -0.33 0.59
CA SER A 87 12.95 -1.19 0.04
C SER A 87 12.96 -2.50 0.80
N ALA A 88 12.82 -3.62 0.10
CA ALA A 88 12.91 -4.96 0.67
C ALA A 88 13.46 -5.94 -0.36
N PRO A 89 14.11 -7.04 0.07
CA PRO A 89 14.63 -8.06 -0.84
C PRO A 89 13.53 -8.86 -1.53
N ASP A 90 12.37 -9.01 -0.90
CA ASP A 90 11.23 -9.77 -1.37
C ASP A 90 9.90 -9.12 -0.97
N LEU A 91 8.81 -9.58 -1.59
CA LEU A 91 7.48 -8.99 -1.42
C LEU A 91 6.92 -9.23 -0.01
N HIS A 92 7.22 -10.39 0.58
CA HIS A 92 6.73 -10.78 1.90
C HIS A 92 7.37 -9.93 3.00
N THR A 93 8.70 -9.83 3.03
CA THR A 93 9.45 -8.97 3.95
C THR A 93 9.02 -7.50 3.80
N GLY A 94 8.79 -7.05 2.56
CA GLY A 94 8.28 -5.72 2.27
C GLY A 94 6.88 -5.47 2.83
N LEU A 95 5.95 -6.41 2.66
CA LEU A 95 4.61 -6.34 3.22
C LEU A 95 4.64 -6.35 4.76
N GLN A 96 5.42 -7.24 5.38
CA GLN A 96 5.59 -7.27 6.84
C GLN A 96 6.09 -5.94 7.39
N THR A 97 7.09 -5.35 6.73
CA THR A 97 7.61 -4.02 7.07
C THR A 97 6.50 -2.97 7.02
N LEU A 98 5.68 -2.96 5.97
CA LEU A 98 4.56 -2.04 5.84
C LEU A 98 3.48 -2.29 6.91
N LEU A 99 3.14 -3.54 7.21
CA LEU A 99 2.14 -3.87 8.23
C LEU A 99 2.54 -3.37 9.61
N GLN A 100 3.83 -3.42 9.94
CA GLN A 100 4.35 -3.00 11.25
C GLN A 100 4.60 -1.49 11.34
N THR A 101 4.93 -0.85 10.22
CA THR A 101 5.44 0.55 10.24
C THR A 101 4.51 1.55 9.58
N ALA A 102 3.53 1.12 8.79
CA ALA A 102 2.68 2.03 8.05
C ALA A 102 1.56 2.59 8.94
N GLY A 103 1.43 3.92 8.90
CA GLY A 103 0.41 4.64 9.66
C GLY A 103 0.96 5.39 10.87
N LEU A 104 0.07 6.02 11.63
CA LEU A 104 0.40 6.69 12.89
C LEU A 104 -0.78 6.63 13.87
N GLY A 105 -0.57 5.95 14.99
CA GLY A 105 -1.62 5.71 15.99
C GLY A 105 -2.81 4.96 15.37
N LYS A 106 -4.04 5.44 15.57
CA LYS A 106 -5.25 4.84 14.97
C LYS A 106 -5.40 5.06 13.46
N LEU A 107 -4.49 5.80 12.83
CA LEU A 107 -4.41 5.93 11.37
C LEU A 107 -3.45 4.86 10.83
N ALA A 108 -3.80 3.59 11.02
CA ALA A 108 -3.02 2.43 10.60
C ALA A 108 -3.91 1.50 9.76
N PRO A 109 -3.36 0.82 8.75
CA PRO A 109 -4.16 -0.06 7.92
C PRO A 109 -4.74 -1.22 8.74
N ASN A 110 -6.00 -1.55 8.47
CA ASN A 110 -6.71 -2.70 9.04
C ASN A 110 -7.23 -3.68 7.96
N ILE A 111 -6.98 -3.38 6.69
CA ILE A 111 -7.24 -4.25 5.53
C ILE A 111 -6.01 -4.22 4.64
N VAL A 112 -5.54 -5.38 4.20
CA VAL A 112 -4.61 -5.50 3.09
C VAL A 112 -5.38 -5.82 1.82
N LEU A 113 -5.14 -5.07 0.76
CA LEU A 113 -5.67 -5.33 -0.57
C LEU A 113 -4.54 -5.76 -1.50
N LEU A 114 -4.66 -6.98 -2.01
CA LEU A 114 -3.74 -7.59 -2.97
C LEU A 114 -4.38 -7.66 -4.36
N GLY A 115 -3.56 -7.51 -5.40
CA GLY A 115 -3.99 -7.87 -6.76
C GLY A 115 -3.94 -9.38 -6.96
N PHE A 116 -4.86 -9.93 -7.74
CA PHE A 116 -4.85 -11.36 -8.07
C PHE A 116 -3.72 -11.68 -9.06
N LYS A 117 -2.93 -12.73 -8.78
CA LYS A 117 -1.86 -13.20 -9.67
C LYS A 117 -2.44 -14.05 -10.80
N HIS A 118 -2.92 -13.41 -11.87
CA HIS A 118 -3.56 -14.11 -12.99
C HIS A 118 -2.67 -15.13 -13.72
N ASN A 119 -1.36 -14.88 -13.79
CA ASN A 119 -0.41 -15.73 -14.50
C ASN A 119 0.17 -16.88 -13.65
N TRP A 120 -0.48 -17.25 -12.54
CA TRP A 120 0.04 -18.24 -11.60
C TRP A 120 0.35 -19.60 -12.24
N MET A 121 -0.45 -20.04 -13.23
CA MET A 121 -0.22 -21.31 -13.94
C MET A 121 1.08 -21.34 -14.77
N ASN A 122 1.52 -20.18 -15.25
CA ASN A 122 2.71 -20.04 -16.09
C ASN A 122 3.89 -19.42 -15.32
N ALA A 123 3.69 -19.08 -14.05
CA ALA A 123 4.72 -18.48 -13.20
C ALA A 123 5.61 -19.57 -12.60
N ASN A 124 6.84 -19.19 -12.22
CA ASN A 124 7.69 -20.06 -11.42
C ASN A 124 7.02 -20.36 -10.06
N THR A 125 7.26 -21.57 -9.55
CA THR A 125 6.76 -22.04 -8.26
C THR A 125 7.13 -21.08 -7.13
N GLU A 126 8.34 -20.51 -7.17
CA GLU A 126 8.82 -19.54 -6.18
C GLU A 126 7.96 -18.28 -6.12
N SER A 127 7.58 -17.66 -7.25
CA SER A 127 6.72 -16.47 -7.24
C SER A 127 5.29 -16.79 -6.81
N VAL A 128 4.82 -18.00 -7.09
CA VAL A 128 3.52 -18.46 -6.60
C VAL A 128 3.56 -18.63 -5.09
N ALA A 129 4.59 -19.29 -4.55
CA ALA A 129 4.80 -19.45 -3.12
C ALA A 129 4.94 -18.10 -2.42
N GLU A 130 5.74 -17.17 -2.96
CA GLU A 130 5.87 -15.80 -2.45
C GLU A 130 4.51 -15.09 -2.35
N TYR A 131 3.65 -15.23 -3.35
CA TYR A 131 2.30 -14.66 -3.33
C TYR A 131 1.42 -15.28 -2.23
N PHE A 132 1.49 -16.60 -2.04
CA PHE A 132 0.75 -17.29 -0.98
C PHE A 132 1.21 -16.87 0.42
N HIS A 133 2.52 -16.66 0.62
CA HIS A 133 3.05 -16.18 1.89
C HIS A 133 2.53 -14.80 2.28
N LEU A 134 1.99 -14.00 1.37
CA LEU A 134 1.37 -12.72 1.71
C LEU A 134 0.02 -12.85 2.45
N ILE A 135 -0.61 -14.03 2.36
CA ILE A 135 -1.97 -14.29 2.87
C ILE A 135 -1.93 -15.02 4.22
N GLN A 136 -0.84 -15.72 4.52
CA GLN A 136 -0.64 -16.49 5.75
C GLN A 136 -0.13 -15.61 6.89
#